data_AF-A0A6H0ZZB0-F1
#
_entry.id   AF-A0A6H0ZZB0-F1
#
_cell.length_a   1.000
_cell.length_b   1.000
_cell.length_c   1.000
_cell.angle_alpha   90.00
_cell.angle_beta   90.00
_cell.angle_gamma   90.00
#
_symmetry.space_group_name_H-M   'P 1'
#
loop_
_entity.id
_entity.type
_entity.pdbx_description
1 polymer ?
#
loop_
_entity_poly.entity_id
_entity_poly.type
_entity_poly.pdbx_seq_one_letter_code
_entity_poly.pdbx_strand_id
1 'polypeptide(L)'
;MGSDGQTIHEITSISGVGFGFLALIVGVHRSWITRQEAIDRANLMLRSLGAVKRFHGAFPHFVHSSGGKTIPFAKFDDGGDLVETALLVQALICAREFFDEPTSTEMDLRRSVTHIVEAVEWNWFTQGKPGPLYWHWSPRFGWAKNLPIAGWNEALVTYVLAAGSAAHPINPVSYHSGWARDGEIRNGAKYRGVMLPLGEPYGGPLFLSQYSFCTLDPRGLGDVYCSDYLEQVHAHSLINYRYCSTRYAPEDGWGLSACDGPKGYAVNSPTDDHGIIATTAALSSMPFLPVRSIRAAVRFLQWRDGALRGRFGLMDSFQPSTGWVSKTHLAIDQGPVVAMMENHRSGLIWDLFMNAAEVSRGLIKLGFHTDRYRQTDDLLASR
;
A
#
# COMPACT_ATOMS: atom_id res chain seq x y z
N MET A 1 5.72 -8.24 -15.13
CA MET A 1 5.75 -8.38 -16.61
C MET A 1 7.11 -7.94 -17.13
N GLY A 2 7.51 -8.41 -18.31
CA GLY A 2 8.70 -7.90 -18.99
C GLY A 2 8.49 -6.50 -19.51
N SER A 3 9.58 -5.76 -19.71
CA SER A 3 9.57 -4.40 -20.26
C SER A 3 8.95 -4.29 -21.66
N ASP A 4 8.89 -5.41 -22.39
CA ASP A 4 8.25 -5.57 -23.71
C ASP A 4 6.75 -5.88 -23.63
N GLY A 5 6.22 -6.12 -22.42
CA GLY A 5 4.84 -6.54 -22.18
C GLY A 5 4.60 -8.03 -22.33
N GLN A 6 5.63 -8.87 -22.42
CA GLN A 6 5.48 -10.32 -22.35
C GLN A 6 5.31 -10.78 -20.89
N THR A 7 4.51 -11.83 -20.73
CA THR A 7 4.34 -12.52 -19.44
C THR A 7 5.61 -13.29 -19.11
N ILE A 8 6.34 -12.85 -18.08
CA ILE A 8 7.54 -13.57 -17.59
C ILE A 8 7.11 -14.78 -16.76
N HIS A 9 6.05 -14.63 -15.95
CA HIS A 9 5.52 -15.66 -15.07
C HIS A 9 3.99 -15.57 -14.99
N GLU A 10 3.30 -16.71 -14.86
CA GLU A 10 1.86 -16.79 -14.60
C GLU A 10 1.55 -16.68 -13.10
N ILE A 11 2.09 -15.64 -12.45
CA ILE A 11 1.94 -15.37 -11.01
C ILE A 11 1.28 -14.02 -10.85
N THR A 12 0.22 -13.96 -10.04
CA THR A 12 -0.51 -12.75 -9.70
C THR A 12 -0.33 -12.44 -8.21
N SER A 13 0.17 -11.24 -7.89
CA SER A 13 0.19 -10.64 -6.54
C SER A 13 -1.21 -10.15 -6.16
N ILE A 14 -1.64 -10.42 -4.93
CA ILE A 14 -2.93 -9.94 -4.44
C ILE A 14 -2.93 -8.43 -4.17
N SER A 15 -1.91 -7.87 -3.50
CA SER A 15 -1.79 -6.41 -3.37
C SER A 15 -1.64 -5.73 -4.73
N GLY A 16 -0.90 -6.35 -5.65
CA GLY A 16 -0.78 -5.88 -7.03
C GLY A 16 -2.13 -5.78 -7.76
N VAL A 17 -3.04 -6.74 -7.53
CA VAL A 17 -4.43 -6.66 -8.02
C VAL A 17 -5.17 -5.48 -7.38
N GLY A 18 -4.98 -5.27 -6.08
CA GLY A 18 -5.50 -4.11 -5.35
C GLY A 18 -5.08 -2.79 -6.01
N PHE A 19 -3.79 -2.57 -6.19
CA PHE A 19 -3.32 -1.36 -6.86
C PHE A 19 -3.80 -1.24 -8.31
N GLY A 20 -4.06 -2.37 -8.98
CA GLY A 20 -4.73 -2.39 -10.28
C GLY A 20 -6.14 -1.77 -10.26
N PHE A 21 -6.94 -2.01 -9.22
CA PHE A 21 -8.24 -1.35 -9.06
C PHE A 21 -8.09 0.17 -8.88
N LEU A 22 -7.11 0.62 -8.09
CA LEU A 22 -6.82 2.06 -7.96
C LEU A 22 -6.47 2.66 -9.32
N ALA A 23 -5.63 1.98 -10.11
CA ALA A 23 -5.27 2.44 -11.45
C ALA A 23 -6.47 2.51 -12.42
N LEU A 24 -7.45 1.61 -12.32
CA LEU A 24 -8.69 1.70 -13.10
C LEU A 24 -9.50 2.96 -12.74
N ILE A 25 -9.64 3.27 -11.45
CA ILE A 25 -10.31 4.48 -10.97
C ILE A 25 -9.63 5.73 -11.55
N VAL A 26 -8.31 5.82 -11.43
CA VAL A 26 -7.53 6.93 -12.00
C VAL A 26 -7.71 6.99 -13.52
N GLY A 27 -7.69 5.84 -14.20
CA GLY A 27 -7.90 5.74 -15.64
C GLY A 27 -9.24 6.30 -16.10
N VAL A 28 -10.32 6.06 -15.37
CA VAL A 28 -11.63 6.67 -15.65
C VAL A 28 -11.61 8.17 -15.35
N HIS A 29 -11.14 8.56 -14.15
CA HIS A 29 -11.12 9.96 -13.72
C HIS A 29 -10.27 10.86 -14.64
N ARG A 30 -9.24 10.30 -15.26
CA ARG A 30 -8.36 10.99 -16.22
C ARG A 30 -8.69 10.70 -17.69
N SER A 31 -9.79 10.00 -17.95
CA SER A 31 -10.27 9.68 -19.30
C SER A 31 -9.23 8.92 -20.15
N TRP A 32 -8.39 8.10 -19.51
CA TRP A 32 -7.51 7.15 -20.21
C TRP A 32 -8.29 5.95 -20.77
N ILE A 33 -9.35 5.59 -20.06
CA ILE A 33 -10.32 4.56 -20.43
C ILE A 33 -11.72 5.08 -20.09
N THR A 34 -12.73 4.54 -20.76
CA THR A 34 -14.13 4.81 -20.44
C THR A 34 -14.52 4.16 -19.11
N ARG A 35 -15.57 4.69 -18.47
CA ARG A 35 -16.15 4.08 -17.27
C ARG A 35 -16.64 2.65 -17.55
N GLN A 36 -17.21 2.41 -18.73
CA GLN A 36 -17.67 1.09 -19.17
C GLN A 36 -16.52 0.08 -19.29
N GLU A 37 -15.41 0.44 -19.94
CA GLU A 37 -14.22 -0.43 -20.04
C GLU A 37 -13.65 -0.76 -18.65
N ALA A 38 -13.65 0.23 -17.76
CA ALA A 38 -13.14 0.05 -16.41
C ALA A 38 -14.03 -0.87 -15.58
N ILE A 39 -15.36 -0.69 -15.60
CA ILE A 39 -16.29 -1.53 -14.84
C ILE A 39 -16.31 -2.98 -15.37
N ASP A 40 -16.21 -3.18 -16.69
CA ASP A 40 -16.13 -4.51 -17.28
C ASP A 40 -14.84 -5.22 -16.86
N ARG A 41 -13.72 -4.50 -16.84
CA ARG A 41 -12.44 -5.01 -16.33
C ARG A 41 -12.51 -5.32 -14.83
N ALA A 42 -13.05 -4.41 -14.04
CA ALA A 42 -13.18 -4.55 -12.59
C ALA A 42 -14.04 -5.78 -12.23
N ASN A 43 -15.18 -5.97 -12.89
CA ASN A 43 -16.03 -7.15 -12.70
C ASN A 43 -15.35 -8.45 -13.15
N LEU A 44 -14.55 -8.42 -14.22
CA LEU A 44 -13.75 -9.58 -14.61
C LEU A 44 -12.72 -9.94 -13.51
N MET A 45 -12.01 -8.94 -12.97
CA MET A 45 -11.06 -9.13 -11.88
C MET A 45 -11.75 -9.69 -10.62
N LEU A 46 -12.93 -9.17 -10.27
CA LEU A 46 -13.73 -9.65 -9.13
C LEU A 46 -14.19 -11.09 -9.30
N ARG A 47 -14.61 -11.50 -10.52
CA ARG A 47 -14.94 -12.90 -10.81
C ARG A 47 -13.73 -13.82 -10.60
N SER A 48 -12.55 -13.40 -11.05
CA SER A 48 -11.32 -14.15 -10.83
C SER A 48 -10.94 -14.23 -9.35
N LEU A 49 -11.07 -13.12 -8.60
CA LEU A 49 -10.85 -13.10 -7.14
C LEU A 49 -11.84 -14.00 -6.41
N GLY A 50 -13.11 -14.06 -6.85
CA GLY A 50 -14.14 -14.93 -6.27
C GLY A 50 -13.82 -16.42 -6.40
N ALA A 51 -12.97 -16.82 -7.35
CA ALA A 51 -12.51 -18.19 -7.52
C ALA A 51 -11.26 -18.53 -6.69
N VAL A 52 -10.57 -17.54 -6.13
CA VAL A 52 -9.38 -17.76 -5.31
C VAL A 52 -9.78 -18.38 -3.96
N LYS A 53 -9.07 -19.44 -3.56
CA LYS A 53 -9.23 -20.01 -2.22
C LYS A 53 -8.80 -18.98 -1.17
N ARG A 54 -9.72 -18.67 -0.26
CA ARG A 54 -9.49 -17.81 0.91
C ARG A 54 -9.26 -18.66 2.17
N PHE A 55 -8.59 -18.06 3.14
CA PHE A 55 -8.22 -18.67 4.42
C PHE A 55 -8.68 -17.75 5.54
N HIS A 56 -9.79 -18.10 6.22
CA HIS A 56 -10.45 -17.17 7.15
C HIS A 56 -10.76 -15.81 6.48
N GLY A 57 -11.27 -15.89 5.24
CA GLY A 57 -11.55 -14.72 4.40
C GLY A 57 -10.32 -14.02 3.81
N ALA A 58 -9.11 -14.24 4.33
CA ALA A 58 -7.89 -13.65 3.79
C ALA A 58 -7.44 -14.36 2.50
N PHE A 59 -6.86 -13.58 1.60
CA PHE A 59 -6.24 -14.08 0.37
C PHE A 59 -4.78 -14.49 0.62
N PRO A 60 -4.22 -15.41 -0.17
CA PRO A 60 -2.78 -15.69 -0.16
C PRO A 60 -1.96 -14.55 -0.77
N HIS A 61 -0.65 -14.55 -0.60
CA HIS A 61 0.22 -13.57 -1.24
C HIS A 61 0.20 -13.66 -2.76
N PHE A 62 0.39 -14.88 -3.28
CA PHE A 62 0.44 -15.17 -4.71
C PHE A 62 -0.55 -16.26 -5.12
N VAL A 63 -1.08 -16.10 -6.33
CA VAL A 63 -1.88 -17.12 -7.02
C VAL A 63 -1.39 -17.31 -8.44
N HIS A 64 -1.62 -18.50 -9.00
CA HIS A 64 -1.51 -18.71 -10.44
C HIS A 64 -2.56 -17.85 -11.16
N SER A 65 -2.12 -17.12 -12.18
CA SER A 65 -3.03 -16.26 -12.97
C SER A 65 -4.12 -17.10 -13.64
N SER A 66 -3.79 -18.33 -14.04
CA SER A 66 -4.75 -19.34 -14.47
C SER A 66 -5.32 -20.09 -13.27
N GLY A 67 -6.63 -19.97 -13.05
CA GLY A 67 -7.37 -20.76 -12.05
C GLY A 67 -7.22 -20.34 -10.59
N GLY A 68 -6.42 -19.32 -10.27
CA GLY A 68 -6.42 -18.69 -8.93
C GLY A 68 -5.87 -19.58 -7.80
N LYS A 69 -5.10 -20.63 -8.14
CA LYS A 69 -4.51 -21.55 -7.17
C LYS A 69 -3.39 -20.86 -6.39
N THR A 70 -3.40 -20.96 -5.06
CA THR A 70 -2.36 -20.45 -4.17
C THR A 70 -0.97 -20.95 -4.56
N ILE A 71 -0.01 -20.02 -4.63
CA ILE A 71 1.41 -20.28 -4.79
C ILE A 71 2.08 -19.98 -3.44
N PRO A 72 2.73 -20.96 -2.80
CA PRO A 72 3.47 -20.70 -1.57
C PRO A 72 4.58 -19.67 -1.82
N PHE A 73 4.59 -18.59 -1.05
CA PHE A 73 5.59 -17.52 -1.21
C PHE A 73 6.91 -17.90 -0.53
N ALA A 74 6.83 -18.54 0.63
CA ALA A 74 7.98 -18.95 1.41
C ALA A 74 7.69 -20.25 2.17
N LYS A 75 8.71 -20.78 2.87
CA LYS A 75 8.52 -21.88 3.82
C LYS A 75 7.49 -21.48 4.88
N PHE A 76 6.45 -22.31 5.05
CA PHE A 76 5.28 -22.12 5.93
C PHE A 76 4.27 -21.05 5.51
N ASP A 77 4.43 -20.48 4.32
CA ASP A 77 3.55 -19.44 3.78
C ASP A 77 2.84 -19.97 2.53
N ASP A 78 1.78 -20.75 2.77
CA ASP A 78 0.89 -21.35 1.75
C ASP A 78 -0.60 -21.13 2.07
N GLY A 79 -0.89 -20.10 2.86
CA GLY A 79 -2.23 -19.78 3.37
C GLY A 79 -2.59 -18.32 3.18
N GLY A 80 -3.30 -17.72 4.14
CA GLY A 80 -3.70 -16.32 4.10
C GLY A 80 -2.56 -15.39 4.49
N ASP A 81 -2.39 -14.32 3.71
CA ASP A 81 -1.52 -13.17 3.97
C ASP A 81 -2.41 -11.96 4.26
N LEU A 82 -2.41 -11.51 5.52
CA LEU A 82 -3.31 -10.46 5.99
C LEU A 82 -2.92 -9.07 5.50
N VAL A 83 -1.63 -8.81 5.28
CA VAL A 83 -1.16 -7.51 4.79
C VAL A 83 -1.52 -7.37 3.32
N GLU A 84 -1.23 -8.39 2.50
CA GLU A 84 -1.64 -8.42 1.08
C GLU A 84 -3.16 -8.29 0.94
N THR A 85 -3.92 -8.98 1.79
CA THR A 85 -5.38 -8.86 1.86
C THR A 85 -5.81 -7.43 2.19
N ALA A 86 -5.19 -6.78 3.17
CA ALA A 86 -5.49 -5.40 3.52
C ALA A 86 -5.20 -4.43 2.36
N LEU A 87 -4.09 -4.64 1.64
CA LEU A 87 -3.73 -3.83 0.48
C LEU A 87 -4.71 -4.03 -0.69
N LEU A 88 -5.27 -5.23 -0.87
CA LEU A 88 -6.38 -5.46 -1.81
C LEU A 88 -7.66 -4.76 -1.32
N VAL A 89 -8.05 -4.98 -0.07
CA VAL A 89 -9.31 -4.48 0.51
C VAL A 89 -9.37 -2.96 0.47
N GLN A 90 -8.28 -2.25 0.78
CA GLN A 90 -8.28 -0.78 0.71
C GLN A 90 -8.65 -0.26 -0.69
N ALA A 91 -8.21 -0.95 -1.74
CA ALA A 91 -8.48 -0.57 -3.11
C ALA A 91 -9.88 -0.99 -3.57
N LEU A 92 -10.36 -2.15 -3.13
CA LEU A 92 -11.72 -2.59 -3.40
C LEU A 92 -12.74 -1.63 -2.81
N ILE A 93 -12.52 -1.14 -1.58
CA ILE A 93 -13.35 -0.12 -0.96
C ILE A 93 -13.40 1.12 -1.86
N CYS A 94 -12.26 1.64 -2.33
CA CYS A 94 -12.23 2.77 -3.25
C CYS A 94 -13.04 2.48 -4.53
N ALA A 95 -12.94 1.28 -5.09
CA ALA A 95 -13.70 0.90 -6.29
C ALA A 95 -15.21 0.86 -6.03
N ARG A 96 -15.64 0.37 -4.86
CA ARG A 96 -17.06 0.39 -4.46
C ARG A 96 -17.60 1.80 -4.32
N GLU A 97 -16.82 2.71 -3.72
CA GLU A 97 -17.22 4.11 -3.54
C GLU A 97 -17.20 4.89 -4.87
N PHE A 98 -16.34 4.52 -5.83
CA PHE A 98 -16.22 5.20 -7.12
C PHE A 98 -17.26 4.76 -8.16
N PHE A 99 -17.58 3.46 -8.18
CA PHE A 99 -18.58 2.87 -9.06
C PHE A 99 -19.94 2.81 -8.36
N ASP A 100 -20.60 3.96 -8.28
CA ASP A 100 -21.82 4.23 -7.52
C ASP A 100 -23.10 4.37 -8.37
N GLU A 101 -23.02 4.26 -9.70
CA GLU A 101 -24.19 4.43 -10.58
C GLU A 101 -25.22 3.31 -10.33
N PRO A 102 -26.53 3.59 -10.51
CA PRO A 102 -27.61 2.62 -10.31
C PRO A 102 -27.78 1.68 -11.53
N THR A 103 -26.68 1.22 -12.12
CA THR A 103 -26.68 0.22 -13.21
C THR A 103 -26.47 -1.18 -12.64
N SER A 104 -27.00 -2.20 -13.31
CA SER A 104 -26.82 -3.59 -12.86
C SER A 104 -25.34 -3.97 -12.73
N THR A 105 -24.51 -3.52 -13.67
CA THR A 105 -23.07 -3.83 -13.71
C THR A 105 -22.30 -3.22 -12.54
N GLU A 106 -22.62 -1.99 -12.13
CA GLU A 106 -21.98 -1.37 -10.96
C GLU A 106 -22.58 -1.89 -9.64
N MET A 107 -23.88 -2.19 -9.60
CA MET A 107 -24.51 -2.85 -8.46
C MET A 107 -23.88 -4.23 -8.18
N ASP A 108 -23.57 -5.00 -9.22
CA ASP A 108 -22.89 -6.30 -9.09
C ASP A 108 -21.45 -6.15 -8.59
N LEU A 109 -20.72 -5.12 -9.04
CA LEU A 109 -19.41 -4.78 -8.49
C LEU A 109 -19.51 -4.46 -7.00
N ARG A 110 -20.41 -3.54 -6.62
CA ARG A 110 -20.56 -3.12 -5.22
C ARG A 110 -20.92 -4.31 -4.33
N ARG A 111 -21.82 -5.19 -4.78
CA ARG A 111 -22.18 -6.42 -4.06
C ARG A 111 -20.98 -7.37 -3.89
N SER A 112 -20.21 -7.59 -4.96
CA SER A 112 -19.04 -8.48 -4.94
C SER A 112 -17.95 -7.94 -4.01
N VAL A 113 -17.69 -6.63 -4.07
CA VAL A 113 -16.75 -5.96 -3.17
C VAL A 113 -17.21 -6.09 -1.73
N THR A 114 -18.46 -5.73 -1.41
CA THR A 114 -19.00 -5.84 -0.05
C THR A 114 -18.85 -7.25 0.49
N HIS A 115 -19.17 -8.27 -0.30
CA HIS A 115 -18.98 -9.66 0.10
C HIS A 115 -17.51 -10.01 0.42
N ILE A 116 -16.55 -9.50 -0.36
CA ILE A 116 -15.13 -9.72 -0.09
C ILE A 116 -14.71 -9.01 1.20
N VAL A 117 -15.04 -7.72 1.33
CA VAL A 117 -14.64 -6.87 2.47
C VAL A 117 -15.18 -7.41 3.80
N GLU A 118 -16.45 -7.81 3.83
CA GLU A 118 -17.11 -8.31 5.04
C GLU A 118 -16.67 -9.71 5.45
N ALA A 119 -16.20 -10.53 4.50
CA ALA A 119 -15.83 -11.91 4.74
C ALA A 119 -14.44 -12.08 5.36
N VAL A 120 -13.60 -11.03 5.42
CA VAL A 120 -12.26 -11.13 6.03
C VAL A 120 -12.40 -11.26 7.55
N GLU A 121 -12.00 -12.40 8.11
CA GLU A 121 -12.07 -12.67 9.55
C GLU A 121 -10.87 -12.05 10.29
N TRP A 122 -10.78 -10.71 10.34
CA TRP A 122 -9.61 -10.02 10.91
C TRP A 122 -9.29 -10.46 12.35
N ASN A 123 -10.32 -10.70 13.17
CA ASN A 123 -10.16 -11.17 14.53
C ASN A 123 -9.53 -12.57 14.64
N TRP A 124 -9.65 -13.45 13.63
CA TRP A 124 -8.96 -14.74 13.58
C TRP A 124 -7.44 -14.57 13.70
N PHE A 125 -6.91 -13.54 13.03
CA PHE A 125 -5.49 -13.24 12.97
C PHE A 125 -4.94 -12.63 14.27
N THR A 126 -5.75 -12.47 15.31
CA THR A 126 -5.27 -12.16 16.67
C THR A 126 -4.85 -13.41 17.44
N GLN A 127 -5.10 -14.60 16.91
CA GLN A 127 -5.01 -15.88 17.63
C GLN A 127 -5.93 -15.95 18.87
N GLY A 128 -6.98 -15.12 18.91
CA GLY A 128 -7.94 -15.06 20.02
C GLY A 128 -7.38 -14.45 21.31
N LYS A 129 -6.24 -13.75 21.27
CA LYS A 129 -5.59 -13.15 22.44
C LYS A 129 -5.27 -11.66 22.23
N PRO A 130 -5.15 -10.85 23.30
CA PRO A 130 -4.57 -9.52 23.22
C PRO A 130 -3.15 -9.56 22.64
N GLY A 131 -2.77 -8.50 21.92
CA GLY A 131 -1.48 -8.40 21.21
C GLY A 131 -1.65 -8.21 19.70
N PRO A 132 -0.59 -8.43 18.91
CA PRO A 132 -0.57 -8.10 17.50
C PRO A 132 -1.48 -9.01 16.67
N LEU A 133 -1.90 -8.48 15.53
CA LEU A 133 -2.32 -9.30 14.41
C LEU A 133 -1.11 -10.09 13.88
N TYR A 134 -1.36 -11.29 13.39
CA TYR A 134 -0.35 -12.12 12.73
C TYR A 134 -0.50 -12.00 11.23
N TRP A 135 0.63 -11.90 10.55
CA TRP A 135 0.69 -11.66 9.13
C TRP A 135 0.16 -12.86 8.33
N HIS A 136 0.44 -14.08 8.80
CA HIS A 136 0.13 -15.29 8.05
C HIS A 136 -0.61 -16.32 8.90
N TRP A 137 -1.49 -17.06 8.24
CA TRP A 137 -2.06 -18.30 8.75
C TRP A 137 -2.12 -19.35 7.64
N SER A 138 -1.71 -20.58 7.93
CA SER A 138 -1.74 -21.69 6.98
C SER A 138 -2.68 -22.82 7.44
N PRO A 139 -3.47 -23.43 6.54
CA PRO A 139 -4.24 -24.64 6.88
C PRO A 139 -3.34 -25.85 7.15
N ARG A 140 -2.08 -25.85 6.67
CA ARG A 140 -1.12 -26.94 6.84
C ARG A 140 -0.18 -26.70 8.02
N PHE A 141 0.18 -25.45 8.26
CA PHE A 141 1.21 -25.08 9.23
C PHE A 141 0.70 -24.22 10.39
N GLY A 142 -0.59 -23.87 10.40
CA GLY A 142 -1.18 -22.98 11.40
C GLY A 142 -0.41 -21.67 11.48
N TRP A 143 0.10 -21.37 12.67
CA TRP A 143 0.84 -20.15 12.98
C TRP A 143 2.37 -20.31 12.88
N ALA A 144 2.90 -21.37 12.26
CA ALA A 144 4.34 -21.68 12.26
C ALA A 144 5.23 -20.57 11.65
N LYS A 145 4.70 -19.76 10.73
CA LYS A 145 5.40 -18.57 10.21
C LYS A 145 5.66 -17.53 11.31
N ASN A 146 4.77 -17.46 12.31
CA ASN A 146 4.88 -16.70 13.55
C ASN A 146 5.41 -15.27 13.38
N LEU A 147 4.83 -14.54 12.42
CA LEU A 147 5.24 -13.17 12.11
C LEU A 147 4.17 -12.18 12.60
N PRO A 148 4.38 -11.49 13.73
CA PRO A 148 3.48 -10.45 14.19
C PRO A 148 3.58 -9.20 13.32
N ILE A 149 2.46 -8.53 13.08
CA ILE A 149 2.41 -7.22 12.44
C ILE A 149 2.60 -6.15 13.52
N ALA A 150 3.84 -5.76 13.78
CA ALA A 150 4.19 -4.73 14.75
C ALA A 150 4.82 -3.52 14.04
N GLY A 151 4.32 -2.31 14.32
CA GLY A 151 4.68 -1.10 13.61
C GLY A 151 5.97 -0.46 14.14
N TRP A 152 6.68 0.37 13.40
CA TRP A 152 6.27 1.00 12.18
C TRP A 152 6.66 0.16 10.96
N ASN A 153 5.70 -0.10 10.08
CA ASN A 153 5.93 -0.67 8.75
C ASN A 153 4.76 -0.31 7.81
N GLU A 154 4.66 -0.95 6.65
CA GLU A 154 3.68 -0.70 5.59
C GLU A 154 2.22 -1.08 5.94
N ALA A 155 1.98 -1.77 7.05
CA ALA A 155 0.73 -2.45 7.37
C ALA A 155 -0.23 -1.67 8.29
N LEU A 156 -0.08 -0.34 8.40
CA LEU A 156 -0.98 0.49 9.20
C LEU A 156 -2.46 0.31 8.81
N VAL A 157 -2.75 0.28 7.51
CA VAL A 157 -4.11 0.13 6.97
C VAL A 157 -4.74 -1.20 7.38
N THR A 158 -3.94 -2.25 7.63
CA THR A 158 -4.44 -3.54 8.13
C THR A 158 -5.15 -3.37 9.47
N TYR A 159 -4.59 -2.60 10.40
CA TYR A 159 -5.21 -2.36 11.71
C TYR A 159 -6.46 -1.50 11.59
N VAL A 160 -6.44 -0.46 10.74
CA VAL A 160 -7.60 0.40 10.50
C VAL A 160 -8.79 -0.42 9.95
N LEU A 161 -8.55 -1.22 8.92
CA LEU A 161 -9.58 -2.08 8.31
C LEU A 161 -10.07 -3.14 9.31
N ALA A 162 -9.15 -3.76 10.07
CA ALA A 162 -9.49 -4.76 11.06
C ALA A 162 -10.38 -4.20 12.18
N ALA A 163 -10.12 -2.99 12.67
CA ALA A 163 -10.96 -2.35 13.69
C ALA A 163 -12.31 -1.90 13.12
N GLY A 164 -12.30 -1.49 11.84
CA GLY A 164 -13.44 -0.98 11.08
C GLY A 164 -14.45 -2.04 10.61
N SER A 165 -14.02 -3.30 10.56
CA SER A 165 -14.86 -4.44 10.18
C SER A 165 -16.11 -4.51 11.03
N ALA A 166 -17.27 -4.66 10.39
CA ALA A 166 -18.55 -4.84 11.07
C ALA A 166 -18.75 -6.29 11.54
N ALA A 167 -18.31 -7.26 10.74
CA ALA A 167 -18.52 -8.70 10.99
C ALA A 167 -17.43 -9.30 11.89
N HIS A 168 -16.17 -8.89 11.69
CA HIS A 168 -15.01 -9.52 12.33
C HIS A 168 -14.03 -8.48 12.94
N PRO A 169 -14.50 -7.54 13.78
CA PRO A 169 -13.64 -6.49 14.33
C PRO A 169 -12.60 -7.04 15.30
N ILE A 170 -11.41 -6.43 15.29
CA ILE A 170 -10.44 -6.61 16.38
C ILE A 170 -10.80 -5.74 17.59
N ASN A 171 -10.31 -6.11 18.76
CA ASN A 171 -10.29 -5.23 19.92
C ASN A 171 -9.21 -4.15 19.72
N PRO A 172 -9.48 -2.84 20.00
CA PRO A 172 -8.46 -1.78 19.91
C PRO A 172 -7.17 -2.06 20.69
N VAL A 173 -7.22 -2.88 21.75
CA VAL A 173 -6.02 -3.34 22.48
C VAL A 173 -4.99 -3.98 21.53
N SER A 174 -5.41 -4.67 20.47
CA SER A 174 -4.48 -5.24 19.48
C SER A 174 -3.69 -4.17 18.72
N TYR A 175 -4.27 -3.00 18.47
CA TYR A 175 -3.53 -1.87 17.91
C TYR A 175 -2.56 -1.29 18.95
N HIS A 176 -3.01 -1.03 20.17
CA HIS A 176 -2.15 -0.38 21.16
C HIS A 176 -0.99 -1.27 21.62
N SER A 177 -1.26 -2.52 22.01
CA SER A 177 -0.23 -3.45 22.50
C SER A 177 0.51 -4.20 21.39
N GLY A 178 -0.13 -4.37 20.23
CA GLY A 178 0.43 -5.13 19.11
C GLY A 178 1.14 -4.24 18.10
N TRP A 179 0.38 -3.40 17.40
CA TRP A 179 0.93 -2.47 16.41
C TRP A 179 1.88 -1.45 17.05
N ALA A 180 1.38 -0.72 18.03
CA ALA A 180 2.11 0.38 18.64
C ALA A 180 3.05 -0.05 19.78
N ARG A 181 3.00 -1.34 20.17
CA ARG A 181 3.82 -1.94 21.24
C ARG A 181 3.84 -1.09 22.51
N ASP A 182 2.64 -0.69 22.96
CA ASP A 182 2.46 0.14 24.16
C ASP A 182 3.30 1.45 24.16
N GLY A 183 3.58 1.98 22.96
CA GLY A 183 4.35 3.21 22.75
C GLY A 183 5.76 3.01 22.20
N GLU A 184 6.29 1.78 22.15
CA GLU A 184 7.61 1.49 21.57
C GLU A 184 7.68 1.68 20.04
N ILE A 185 6.57 2.04 19.39
CA ILE A 185 6.56 2.48 17.99
C ILE A 185 7.22 3.85 17.76
N ARG A 186 7.36 4.66 18.83
CA ARG A 186 7.94 6.00 18.75
C ARG A 186 9.45 5.97 18.51
N ASN A 187 9.94 6.88 17.68
CA ASN A 187 11.35 7.11 17.42
C ASN A 187 11.81 8.45 18.05
N GLY A 188 11.39 9.57 17.45
CA GLY A 188 11.67 10.93 17.94
C GLY A 188 13.10 11.44 17.70
N ALA A 189 14.00 10.64 17.15
CA ALA A 189 15.38 11.04 16.88
C ALA A 189 15.52 11.80 15.55
N LYS A 190 16.66 12.49 15.37
CA LYS A 190 16.97 13.23 14.14
C LYS A 190 17.91 12.47 13.23
N TYR A 191 17.52 12.31 11.97
CA TYR A 191 18.34 11.72 10.92
C TYR A 191 18.48 12.73 9.77
N ARG A 192 19.70 12.97 9.30
CA ARG A 192 19.97 14.01 8.28
C ARG A 192 19.34 15.38 8.62
N GLY A 193 19.26 15.71 9.91
CA GLY A 193 18.66 16.96 10.40
C GLY A 193 17.13 17.04 10.35
N VAL A 194 16.42 15.91 10.23
CA VAL A 194 14.96 15.81 10.26
C VAL A 194 14.55 14.90 11.42
N MET A 195 13.59 15.31 12.25
CA MET A 195 13.03 14.45 13.29
C MET A 195 12.12 13.41 12.64
N LEU A 196 12.28 12.13 12.98
CA LEU A 196 11.41 11.05 12.53
C LEU A 196 10.49 10.63 13.69
N PRO A 197 9.15 10.84 13.59
CA PRO A 197 8.24 10.51 14.69
C PRO A 197 8.21 9.04 15.09
N LEU A 198 8.07 8.13 14.12
CA LEU A 198 7.85 6.69 14.33
C LEU A 198 8.88 5.81 13.60
N GLY A 199 9.08 4.60 14.11
CA GLY A 199 9.78 3.51 13.43
C GLY A 199 11.28 3.43 13.66
N GLU A 200 11.96 2.62 12.86
CA GLU A 200 13.39 2.35 13.02
C GLU A 200 14.28 3.54 12.61
N PRO A 201 15.57 3.56 13.00
CA PRO A 201 16.51 4.57 12.54
C PRO A 201 16.49 4.76 11.02
N TYR A 202 16.47 6.02 10.58
CA TYR A 202 16.31 6.42 9.18
C TYR A 202 15.00 5.98 8.46
N GLY A 203 14.08 5.30 9.15
CA GLY A 203 12.73 4.96 8.65
C GLY A 203 12.62 3.70 7.80
N GLY A 204 13.72 3.20 7.22
CA GLY A 204 13.73 1.99 6.39
C GLY A 204 13.50 2.25 4.89
N PRO A 205 13.03 1.24 4.12
CA PRO A 205 12.68 1.41 2.71
C PRO A 205 11.42 2.28 2.57
N LEU A 206 11.36 3.12 1.54
CA LEU A 206 10.38 4.20 1.52
C LEU A 206 8.91 3.75 1.35
N PHE A 207 8.68 2.55 0.82
CA PHE A 207 7.33 1.99 0.66
C PHE A 207 6.56 1.83 1.99
N LEU A 208 7.27 1.74 3.13
CA LEU A 208 6.65 1.68 4.47
C LEU A 208 5.78 2.91 4.76
N SER A 209 6.11 4.06 4.16
CA SER A 209 5.34 5.30 4.27
C SER A 209 4.45 5.56 3.04
N GLN A 210 4.20 4.55 2.21
CA GLN A 210 3.45 4.71 0.95
C GLN A 210 2.27 3.76 0.83
N TYR A 211 2.42 2.46 1.08
CA TYR A 211 1.38 1.48 0.73
C TYR A 211 0.05 1.69 1.47
N SER A 212 0.10 1.90 2.79
CA SER A 212 -1.09 2.27 3.58
C SER A 212 -1.65 3.65 3.18
N PHE A 213 -0.77 4.57 2.79
CA PHE A 213 -1.14 5.96 2.45
C PHE A 213 -1.51 6.17 0.98
N CYS A 214 -1.54 5.10 0.17
CA CYS A 214 -2.17 5.14 -1.14
C CYS A 214 -3.67 5.44 -1.03
N THR A 215 -4.30 5.05 0.08
CA THR A 215 -5.73 5.27 0.33
C THR A 215 -6.00 5.99 1.65
N LEU A 216 -5.25 5.71 2.71
CA LEU A 216 -5.38 6.45 3.97
C LEU A 216 -4.81 7.86 3.80
N ASP A 217 -5.63 8.89 4.01
CA ASP A 217 -5.19 10.28 3.89
C ASP A 217 -4.40 10.69 5.13
N PRO A 218 -3.09 11.00 5.03
CA PRO A 218 -2.31 11.42 6.20
C PRO A 218 -2.59 12.86 6.63
N ARG A 219 -3.27 13.68 5.81
CA ARG A 219 -3.47 15.11 6.09
C ARG A 219 -4.43 15.30 7.27
N GLY A 220 -3.93 15.93 8.34
CA GLY A 220 -4.69 16.15 9.57
C GLY A 220 -5.04 14.86 10.31
N LEU A 221 -4.45 13.72 9.91
CA LEU A 221 -4.62 12.43 10.56
C LEU A 221 -3.59 12.30 11.68
N GLY A 222 -4.05 12.03 12.90
CA GLY A 222 -3.18 11.78 14.03
C GLY A 222 -3.82 10.81 15.01
N ASP A 223 -3.04 10.32 15.94
CA ASP A 223 -3.48 9.44 17.02
C ASP A 223 -2.63 9.70 18.29
N VAL A 224 -2.74 8.83 19.29
CA VAL A 224 -1.95 8.97 20.52
C VAL A 224 -0.44 8.84 20.26
N TYR A 225 -0.01 8.06 19.26
CA TYR A 225 1.40 7.77 18.98
C TYR A 225 2.06 8.77 18.01
N CYS A 226 1.31 9.33 17.09
CA CYS A 226 1.76 10.32 16.12
C CYS A 226 0.71 11.43 15.98
N SER A 227 1.06 12.65 16.37
CA SER A 227 0.14 13.79 16.30
C SER A 227 -0.24 14.18 14.89
N ASP A 228 0.62 13.89 13.90
CA ASP A 228 0.38 14.16 12.48
C ASP A 228 1.12 13.14 11.60
N TYR A 229 0.37 12.24 10.96
CA TYR A 229 0.93 11.27 10.04
C TYR A 229 1.47 11.90 8.75
N LEU A 230 1.04 13.11 8.38
CA LEU A 230 1.66 13.87 7.28
C LEU A 230 3.11 14.22 7.62
N GLU A 231 3.38 14.60 8.87
CA GLU A 231 4.75 14.83 9.35
C GLU A 231 5.58 13.53 9.28
N GLN A 232 5.02 12.39 9.68
CA GLN A 232 5.71 11.09 9.61
C GLN A 232 6.14 10.74 8.18
N VAL A 233 5.21 10.78 7.21
CA VAL A 233 5.51 10.41 5.82
C VAL A 233 6.40 11.44 5.14
N HIS A 234 6.23 12.73 5.44
CA HIS A 234 7.11 13.79 4.96
C HIS A 234 8.54 13.62 5.50
N ALA A 235 8.68 13.36 6.80
CA ALA A 235 9.97 13.17 7.44
C ALA A 235 10.71 11.98 6.84
N HIS A 236 10.05 10.84 6.67
CA HIS A 236 10.65 9.65 6.06
C HIS A 236 11.10 9.91 4.60
N SER A 237 10.24 10.51 3.77
CA SER A 237 10.60 10.90 2.40
C SER A 237 11.77 11.88 2.36
N LEU A 238 11.80 12.87 3.26
CA LEU A 238 12.87 13.88 3.30
C LEU A 238 14.20 13.30 3.78
N ILE A 239 14.19 12.37 4.75
CA ILE A 239 15.39 11.67 5.22
C ILE A 239 15.98 10.83 4.07
N ASN A 240 15.13 10.05 3.38
CA ASN A 240 15.52 9.25 2.22
C ASN A 240 16.11 10.15 1.11
N TYR A 241 15.42 11.25 0.77
CA TYR A 241 15.90 12.25 -0.18
C TYR A 241 17.26 12.85 0.21
N ARG A 242 17.43 13.30 1.47
CA ARG A 242 18.69 13.92 1.95
C ARG A 242 19.84 12.92 1.96
N TYR A 243 19.57 11.65 2.28
CA TYR A 243 20.56 10.59 2.20
C TYR A 243 21.04 10.42 0.75
N CYS A 244 20.12 10.27 -0.21
CA CYS A 244 20.43 10.14 -1.64
C CYS A 244 21.07 11.39 -2.25
N SER A 245 20.76 12.59 -1.74
CA SER A 245 21.29 13.85 -2.28
C SER A 245 22.78 14.04 -2.11
N THR A 246 23.41 13.22 -1.27
CA THR A 246 24.87 13.20 -1.07
C THR A 246 25.56 12.08 -1.85
N ARG A 247 24.80 11.29 -2.63
CA ARG A 247 25.26 10.05 -3.28
C ARG A 247 24.86 9.92 -4.76
N TYR A 248 23.64 10.32 -5.08
CA TYR A 248 22.99 10.07 -6.38
C TYR A 248 22.37 11.34 -6.98
N ALA A 249 21.73 12.17 -6.17
CA ALA A 249 21.11 13.40 -6.67
C ALA A 249 22.17 14.53 -6.79
N PRO A 250 22.02 15.47 -7.74
CA PRO A 250 20.90 15.61 -8.67
C PRO A 250 21.02 14.74 -9.94
N GLU A 251 22.18 14.11 -10.17
CA GLU A 251 22.55 13.48 -11.44
C GLU A 251 21.80 12.19 -11.74
N ASP A 252 21.34 11.43 -10.76
CA ASP A 252 20.58 10.21 -11.03
C ASP A 252 19.15 10.29 -10.52
N GLY A 253 18.88 11.20 -9.59
CA GLY A 253 17.63 11.27 -8.85
C GLY A 253 17.80 10.73 -7.43
N TRP A 254 16.71 10.27 -6.83
CA TRP A 254 16.71 9.78 -5.44
C TRP A 254 15.63 8.73 -5.25
N GLY A 255 15.70 7.99 -4.15
CA GLY A 255 14.66 7.05 -3.74
C GLY A 255 15.21 5.66 -3.51
N LEU A 256 15.33 5.28 -2.23
CA LEU A 256 15.65 3.92 -1.80
C LEU A 256 14.39 3.23 -1.29
N SER A 257 14.04 2.12 -1.91
CA SER A 257 12.94 1.24 -1.52
C SER A 257 13.26 -0.19 -1.97
N ALA A 258 12.37 -1.12 -1.64
CA ALA A 258 12.45 -2.46 -2.20
C ALA A 258 12.15 -2.44 -3.72
N CYS A 259 12.92 -3.18 -4.50
CA CYS A 259 12.84 -3.20 -5.96
C CYS A 259 13.65 -4.37 -6.56
N ASP A 260 13.53 -4.55 -7.88
CA ASP A 260 14.40 -5.42 -8.66
C ASP A 260 15.86 -4.93 -8.67
N GLY A 261 16.81 -5.84 -8.84
CA GLY A 261 18.23 -5.55 -8.77
C GLY A 261 19.08 -6.47 -9.64
N PRO A 262 20.35 -6.12 -9.90
CA PRO A 262 21.23 -6.89 -10.79
C PRO A 262 21.52 -8.31 -10.28
N LYS A 263 21.31 -8.58 -8.98
CA LYS A 263 21.47 -9.89 -8.34
C LYS A 263 20.14 -10.47 -7.85
N GLY A 264 19.01 -9.97 -8.37
CA GLY A 264 17.67 -10.25 -7.89
C GLY A 264 17.12 -9.14 -7.00
N TYR A 265 16.00 -9.42 -6.35
CA TYR A 265 15.25 -8.46 -5.53
C TYR A 265 16.08 -7.96 -4.33
N ALA A 266 16.05 -6.65 -4.08
CA ALA A 266 16.78 -6.00 -3.00
C ALA A 266 15.88 -5.02 -2.25
N VAL A 267 16.06 -4.93 -0.92
CA VAL A 267 15.31 -4.01 -0.05
C VAL A 267 16.20 -2.83 0.31
N ASN A 268 16.20 -1.79 -0.52
CA ASN A 268 17.11 -0.65 -0.32
C ASN A 268 16.53 0.37 0.68
N SER A 269 17.40 0.86 1.56
CA SER A 269 17.08 1.90 2.55
C SER A 269 18.34 2.73 2.87
N PRO A 270 18.22 3.87 3.57
CA PRO A 270 19.40 4.63 4.00
C PRO A 270 20.38 3.85 4.91
N THR A 271 19.94 2.76 5.54
CA THR A 271 20.75 1.88 6.38
C THR A 271 21.26 0.63 5.66
N ASP A 272 20.72 0.33 4.48
CA ASP A 272 21.09 -0.82 3.65
C ASP A 272 20.95 -0.43 2.18
N ASP A 273 21.98 0.24 1.66
CA ASP A 273 21.99 0.88 0.34
C ASP A 273 22.92 0.12 -0.62
N HIS A 274 22.33 -0.60 -1.57
CA HIS A 274 23.07 -1.35 -2.59
C HIS A 274 23.37 -0.53 -3.85
N GLY A 275 23.15 0.79 -3.82
CA GLY A 275 23.33 1.67 -4.99
C GLY A 275 22.22 1.56 -6.03
N ILE A 276 21.08 0.97 -5.67
CA ILE A 276 19.96 0.74 -6.58
C ILE A 276 18.86 1.76 -6.25
N ILE A 277 18.49 2.59 -7.22
CA ILE A 277 17.42 3.57 -7.09
C ILE A 277 16.13 2.94 -7.59
N ALA A 278 15.12 2.89 -6.72
CA ALA A 278 13.76 2.46 -7.07
C ALA A 278 12.98 3.69 -7.53
N THR A 279 12.45 3.68 -8.76
CA THR A 279 11.77 4.87 -9.31
C THR A 279 10.50 5.19 -8.52
N THR A 280 9.78 4.16 -8.07
CA THR A 280 8.58 4.29 -7.24
C THR A 280 8.81 5.10 -5.96
N ALA A 281 9.97 4.99 -5.32
CA ALA A 281 10.25 5.64 -4.05
C ALA A 281 10.05 7.17 -4.13
N ALA A 282 10.68 7.82 -5.11
CA ALA A 282 10.49 9.26 -5.29
C ALA A 282 9.12 9.60 -5.86
N LEU A 283 8.63 8.83 -6.84
CA LEU A 283 7.38 9.11 -7.55
C LEU A 283 6.15 8.99 -6.64
N SER A 284 6.07 7.94 -5.84
CA SER A 284 5.00 7.72 -4.86
C SER A 284 5.10 8.63 -3.64
N SER A 285 6.21 9.35 -3.48
CA SER A 285 6.33 10.42 -2.46
C SER A 285 5.85 11.78 -2.96
N MET A 286 5.26 11.87 -4.16
CA MET A 286 4.88 13.16 -4.75
C MET A 286 3.90 13.98 -3.90
N PRO A 287 2.92 13.40 -3.18
CA PRO A 287 2.10 14.19 -2.26
C PRO A 287 2.86 14.77 -1.07
N PHE A 288 3.99 14.17 -0.68
CA PHE A 288 4.73 14.51 0.55
C PHE A 288 5.96 15.37 0.27
N LEU A 289 6.58 15.21 -0.90
CA LEU A 289 7.78 15.94 -1.30
C LEU A 289 7.72 16.40 -2.79
N PRO A 290 6.67 17.12 -3.20
CA PRO A 290 6.29 17.31 -4.60
C PRO A 290 7.41 17.88 -5.48
N VAL A 291 8.06 18.96 -5.03
CA VAL A 291 9.13 19.61 -5.81
C VAL A 291 10.30 18.65 -6.09
N ARG A 292 10.68 17.82 -5.11
CA ARG A 292 11.79 16.87 -5.27
C ARG A 292 11.37 15.64 -6.05
N SER A 293 10.15 15.16 -5.87
CA SER A 293 9.58 14.03 -6.62
C SER A 293 9.37 14.37 -8.10
N ILE A 294 8.82 15.55 -8.42
CA ILE A 294 8.66 16.01 -9.81
C ILE A 294 10.02 16.17 -10.49
N ARG A 295 11.02 16.72 -9.79
CA ARG A 295 12.39 16.80 -10.31
C ARG A 295 12.99 15.42 -10.57
N ALA A 296 12.78 14.46 -9.67
CA ALA A 296 13.21 13.09 -9.88
C ALA A 296 12.51 12.45 -11.09
N ALA A 297 11.20 12.66 -11.26
CA ALA A 297 10.45 12.18 -12.41
C ALA A 297 11.04 12.69 -13.74
N VAL A 298 11.30 13.99 -13.84
CA VAL A 298 11.95 14.59 -15.03
C VAL A 298 13.33 13.98 -15.23
N ARG A 299 14.11 13.79 -14.15
CA ARG A 299 15.43 13.20 -14.25
C ARG A 299 15.38 11.75 -14.73
N PHE A 300 14.50 10.93 -14.18
CA PHE A 300 14.32 9.54 -14.60
C PHE A 300 13.90 9.45 -16.06
N LEU A 301 12.99 10.32 -16.52
CA LEU A 301 12.58 10.37 -17.93
C LEU A 301 13.74 10.73 -18.87
N GLN A 302 14.74 11.47 -18.41
CA GLN A 302 15.91 11.90 -19.18
C GLN A 302 17.15 11.02 -18.95
N TRP A 303 17.09 10.11 -17.99
CA TRP A 303 18.26 9.35 -17.56
C TRP A 303 18.77 8.48 -18.72
N ARG A 304 20.05 8.69 -19.07
CA ARG A 304 20.75 8.05 -20.20
C ARG A 304 19.89 7.97 -21.46
N ASP A 305 19.52 9.14 -21.98
CA ASP A 305 18.72 9.29 -23.20
C ASP A 305 17.37 8.53 -23.16
N GLY A 306 16.80 8.42 -21.96
CA GLY A 306 15.49 7.81 -21.74
C GLY A 306 15.52 6.29 -21.53
N ALA A 307 16.66 5.72 -21.14
CA ALA A 307 16.81 4.28 -20.89
C ALA A 307 15.86 3.70 -19.83
N LEU A 308 15.31 4.54 -18.93
CA LEU A 308 14.31 4.11 -17.94
C LEU A 308 12.88 4.08 -18.49
N ARG A 309 12.62 4.50 -19.74
CA ARG A 309 11.27 4.50 -20.30
C ARG A 309 10.91 3.10 -20.79
N GLY A 310 9.93 2.48 -20.15
CA GLY A 310 9.34 1.21 -20.55
C GLY A 310 7.93 1.38 -21.09
N ARG A 311 7.35 0.25 -21.56
CA ARG A 311 5.99 0.20 -22.10
C ARG A 311 4.92 0.60 -21.07
N PHE A 312 5.18 0.39 -19.77
CA PHE A 312 4.23 0.61 -18.68
C PHE A 312 4.65 1.75 -17.73
N GLY A 313 5.42 2.70 -18.24
CA GLY A 313 5.96 3.82 -17.45
C GLY A 313 7.46 3.70 -17.26
N LEU A 314 7.97 4.24 -16.16
CA LEU A 314 9.38 4.08 -15.82
C LEU A 314 9.66 2.63 -15.38
N MET A 315 10.85 2.12 -15.69
CA MET A 315 11.32 0.83 -15.20
C MET A 315 11.39 0.84 -13.66
N ASP A 316 11.31 -0.36 -13.07
CA ASP A 316 11.27 -0.58 -11.63
C ASP A 316 12.42 0.14 -10.88
N SER A 317 13.64 -0.05 -11.38
CA SER A 317 14.85 0.42 -10.74
C SER A 317 16.04 0.49 -11.70
N PHE A 318 17.13 1.11 -11.23
CA PHE A 318 18.41 1.17 -11.93
C PHE A 318 19.57 1.39 -10.95
N GLN A 319 20.79 1.06 -11.38
CA GLN A 319 22.00 1.24 -10.60
C GLN A 319 22.94 2.21 -11.33
N PRO A 320 23.08 3.47 -10.87
CA PRO A 320 23.87 4.49 -11.56
C PRO A 320 25.32 4.10 -11.87
N SER A 321 26.00 3.49 -10.90
CA SER A 321 27.43 3.17 -10.96
C SER A 321 27.78 2.16 -12.05
N THR A 322 26.88 1.22 -12.33
CA THR A 322 27.07 0.17 -13.35
C THR A 322 26.31 0.48 -14.63
N GLY A 323 25.30 1.35 -14.58
CA GLY A 323 24.39 1.60 -15.68
C GLY A 323 23.34 0.53 -15.89
N TRP A 324 23.24 -0.43 -14.98
CA TRP A 324 22.21 -1.45 -15.03
C TRP A 324 20.82 -0.82 -14.89
N VAL A 325 19.86 -1.32 -15.67
CA VAL A 325 18.44 -0.93 -15.64
C VAL A 325 17.62 -2.19 -15.51
N SER A 326 16.61 -2.15 -14.65
CA SER A 326 15.65 -3.24 -14.51
C SER A 326 14.94 -3.52 -15.84
N LYS A 327 14.66 -4.80 -16.10
CA LYS A 327 13.87 -5.26 -17.25
C LYS A 327 12.43 -5.57 -16.86
N THR A 328 12.04 -5.24 -15.63
CA THR A 328 10.76 -5.61 -15.04
C THR A 328 9.94 -4.38 -14.68
N HIS A 329 8.64 -4.62 -14.49
CA HIS A 329 7.74 -3.72 -13.76
C HIS A 329 7.04 -4.56 -12.71
N LEU A 330 7.14 -4.16 -11.44
CA LEU A 330 6.45 -4.80 -10.32
C LEU A 330 5.14 -4.06 -10.03
N ALA A 331 4.05 -4.81 -9.84
CA ALA A 331 2.73 -4.21 -9.61
C ALA A 331 2.69 -3.36 -8.34
N ILE A 332 3.41 -3.80 -7.30
CA ILE A 332 3.54 -3.11 -6.01
C ILE A 332 4.39 -1.84 -6.09
N ASP A 333 5.15 -1.66 -7.16
CA ASP A 333 5.95 -0.45 -7.38
C ASP A 333 5.27 0.50 -8.37
N GLN A 334 4.66 0.00 -9.44
CA GLN A 334 3.90 0.82 -10.39
C GLN A 334 2.56 1.33 -9.82
N GLY A 335 1.89 0.50 -9.04
CA GLY A 335 0.57 0.77 -8.48
C GLY A 335 0.53 2.03 -7.62
N PRO A 336 1.38 2.11 -6.59
CA PRO A 336 1.51 3.31 -5.76
C PRO A 336 1.91 4.56 -6.54
N VAL A 337 2.65 4.46 -7.65
CA VAL A 337 3.00 5.63 -8.47
C VAL A 337 1.73 6.26 -9.03
N VAL A 338 0.84 5.45 -9.62
CA VAL A 338 -0.42 5.94 -10.19
C VAL A 338 -1.31 6.53 -9.11
N ALA A 339 -1.52 5.81 -8.00
CA ALA A 339 -2.39 6.25 -6.92
C ALA A 339 -1.88 7.54 -6.26
N MET A 340 -0.59 7.62 -5.94
CA MET A 340 -0.02 8.77 -5.24
C MET A 340 0.15 9.99 -6.14
N MET A 341 0.43 9.80 -7.43
CA MET A 341 0.38 10.92 -8.38
C MET A 341 -1.05 11.49 -8.49
N GLU A 342 -2.07 10.65 -8.45
CA GLU A 342 -3.46 11.14 -8.48
C GLU A 342 -3.83 11.84 -7.16
N ASN A 343 -3.47 11.27 -6.01
CA ASN A 343 -3.67 11.91 -4.71
C ASN A 343 -2.98 13.27 -4.61
N HIS A 344 -1.77 13.41 -5.17
CA HIS A 344 -1.09 14.70 -5.25
C HIS A 344 -1.89 15.74 -6.06
N ARG A 345 -2.54 15.31 -7.15
CA ARG A 345 -3.21 16.21 -8.10
C ARG A 345 -4.63 16.57 -7.68
N SER A 346 -5.38 15.64 -7.10
CA SER A 346 -6.81 15.81 -6.82
C SER A 346 -7.24 15.32 -5.44
N GLY A 347 -6.47 14.42 -4.81
CA GLY A 347 -6.89 13.74 -3.59
C GLY A 347 -7.95 12.64 -3.82
N LEU A 348 -8.23 12.25 -5.07
CA LEU A 348 -9.34 11.35 -5.42
C LEU A 348 -9.36 10.05 -4.60
N ILE A 349 -8.25 9.32 -4.54
CA ILE A 349 -8.22 8.00 -3.89
C ILE A 349 -8.39 8.14 -2.38
N TRP A 350 -7.77 9.17 -1.80
CA TRP A 350 -7.98 9.55 -0.40
C TRP A 350 -9.44 9.86 -0.10
N ASP A 351 -10.12 10.63 -0.96
CA ASP A 351 -11.53 10.97 -0.75
C ASP A 351 -12.42 9.73 -0.78
N LEU A 352 -12.22 8.84 -1.75
CA LEU A 352 -12.98 7.60 -1.86
C LEU A 352 -12.80 6.72 -0.61
N PHE A 353 -11.56 6.48 -0.18
CA PHE A 353 -11.31 5.60 0.96
C PHE A 353 -11.81 6.20 2.27
N MET A 354 -11.55 7.49 2.51
CA MET A 354 -11.93 8.16 3.75
C MET A 354 -13.45 8.40 3.84
N ASN A 355 -14.22 8.26 2.76
CA ASN A 355 -15.68 8.33 2.82
C ASN A 355 -16.34 7.01 3.25
N ALA A 356 -15.61 5.89 3.21
CA ALA A 356 -16.15 4.59 3.56
C ALA A 356 -16.41 4.45 5.07
N ALA A 357 -17.60 3.99 5.43
CA ALA A 357 -18.04 3.90 6.81
C ALA A 357 -17.16 2.97 7.67
N GLU A 358 -16.66 1.88 7.11
CA GLU A 358 -15.71 0.98 7.78
C GLU A 358 -14.39 1.67 8.14
N VAL A 359 -13.89 2.57 7.30
CA VAL A 359 -12.64 3.29 7.54
C VAL A 359 -12.84 4.28 8.69
N SER A 360 -13.91 5.06 8.64
CA SER A 360 -14.26 5.99 9.71
C SER A 360 -14.44 5.28 11.05
N ARG A 361 -15.20 4.16 11.09
CA ARG A 361 -15.35 3.33 12.30
C ARG A 361 -14.01 2.82 12.82
N GLY A 362 -13.13 2.36 11.93
CA GLY A 362 -11.82 1.84 12.30
C GLY A 362 -10.95 2.91 12.94
N LEU A 363 -10.84 4.07 12.30
CA LEU A 363 -10.06 5.21 12.81
C LEU A 363 -10.56 5.68 14.17
N ILE A 364 -11.88 5.88 14.33
CA ILE A 364 -12.48 6.30 15.60
C ILE A 364 -12.19 5.27 16.71
N LYS A 365 -12.43 3.98 16.45
CA LYS A 365 -12.20 2.92 17.44
C LYS A 365 -10.75 2.81 17.90
N LEU A 366 -9.80 3.15 17.04
CA LEU A 366 -8.37 3.13 17.35
C LEU A 366 -7.86 4.43 17.98
N GLY A 367 -8.74 5.43 18.16
CA GLY A 367 -8.38 6.72 18.75
C GLY A 367 -7.67 7.67 17.79
N PHE A 368 -7.83 7.48 16.49
CA PHE A 368 -7.38 8.45 15.50
C PHE A 368 -8.32 9.65 15.49
N HIS A 369 -7.75 10.82 15.28
CA HIS A 369 -8.47 12.02 14.88
C HIS A 369 -8.12 12.36 13.44
N THR A 370 -9.08 12.93 12.72
CA THR A 370 -8.87 13.52 11.40
C THR A 370 -9.72 14.76 11.26
N ASP A 371 -9.18 15.79 10.60
CA ASP A 371 -9.94 17.00 10.26
C ASP A 371 -11.22 16.70 9.47
N ARG A 372 -11.26 15.57 8.75
CA ARG A 372 -12.43 15.10 8.00
C ARG A 372 -13.62 14.68 8.89
N TYR A 373 -13.37 14.17 10.09
CA TYR A 373 -14.42 13.63 10.98
C TYR A 373 -14.64 14.45 12.25
N ARG A 374 -13.86 15.51 12.49
CA ARG A 374 -14.05 16.43 13.62
C ARG A 374 -15.43 17.11 13.64
N GLN A 375 -16.20 17.03 12.55
CA GLN A 375 -17.59 17.52 12.50
C GLN A 375 -18.66 16.45 12.81
N THR A 376 -18.29 15.16 12.90
CA THR A 376 -19.26 14.07 13.05
C THR A 376 -19.52 13.68 14.51
N ASP A 377 -18.62 14.02 15.43
CA ASP A 377 -18.79 13.75 16.87
C ASP A 377 -19.97 14.54 17.47
N ASP A 378 -20.28 15.72 16.94
CA ASP A 378 -21.47 16.50 17.32
C ASP A 378 -22.79 15.84 16.87
N LEU A 379 -22.76 14.95 15.87
CA LEU A 379 -23.96 14.28 15.33
C LEU A 379 -24.23 12.91 15.95
N LEU A 380 -23.18 12.23 16.45
CA LEU A 380 -23.31 10.93 17.12
C LEU A 380 -23.53 11.08 18.63
N ALA A 381 -23.17 12.20 19.24
CA ALA A 381 -23.51 12.52 20.64
C ALA A 381 -24.99 12.92 20.83
N SER A 382 -25.73 13.14 19.74
CA SER A 382 -27.14 13.56 19.74
C SER A 382 -28.15 12.45 19.41
N ARG A 383 -27.80 11.16 19.52
CA ARG A 383 -28.73 10.04 19.32
C ARG A 383 -28.76 9.06 20.49
#